data_AF-A0A918FIF3-F1
#
_entry.id   AF-A0A918FIF3-F1
#
_cell.length_a   1.000
_cell.length_b   1.000
_cell.length_c   1.000
_cell.angle_alpha   90.00
_cell.angle_beta   90.00
_cell.angle_gamma   90.00
#
_symmetry.space_group_name_H-M   'P 1'
#
loop_
_entity.id
_entity.type
_entity.pdbx_description
1 polymer ?
#
loop_
_entity_poly.entity_id
_entity_poly.type
_entity_poly.pdbx_seq_one_letter_code
_entity_poly.pdbx_strand_id
1 'polypeptide(L)'
;MSYIKLSQQVEKLQNPQRSDVFVKQLRAAVREGEFDAGDLPERFTLPKSFNKRGSAESYSRSVRDMVIDATPEFDAWFERINRELTPARTGGKIQTTVANIEAGLIDFKTLAAQTRQKMAASYSKGQALGTSQAKAKAPASKKASTKKKA
;
A
#
# COMPACT_ATOMS: atom_id res chain seq x y z
N MET A 1 -37.30 -0.98 8.31
CA MET A 1 -36.28 -0.99 7.25
C MET A 1 -35.87 0.44 7.03
N SER A 2 -34.66 0.79 7.44
CA SER A 2 -34.12 2.14 7.26
C SER A 2 -33.17 2.05 6.08
N TYR A 3 -33.28 2.96 5.12
CA TYR A 3 -32.42 2.98 3.96
C TYR A 3 -31.32 4.01 4.15
N ILE A 4 -30.09 3.63 3.85
CA ILE A 4 -28.92 4.51 3.95
C ILE A 4 -28.30 4.68 2.57
N LYS A 5 -27.87 5.92 2.28
CA LYS A 5 -27.15 6.21 1.05
C LYS A 5 -25.66 5.89 1.20
N LEU A 6 -25.05 5.42 0.12
CA LEU A 6 -23.61 5.19 0.04
C LEU A 6 -22.83 6.48 0.30
N SER A 7 -23.28 7.61 -0.24
CA SER A 7 -22.70 8.93 0.04
C SER A 7 -22.61 9.23 1.55
N GLN A 8 -23.66 8.99 2.31
CA GLN A 8 -23.68 9.18 3.78
C GLN A 8 -22.71 8.25 4.50
N GLN A 9 -22.59 6.99 4.08
CA GLN A 9 -21.64 6.07 4.73
C GLN A 9 -20.19 6.39 4.39
N VAL A 10 -19.92 6.93 3.21
CA VAL A 10 -18.57 7.40 2.86
C VAL A 10 -18.16 8.58 3.74
N GLU A 11 -19.08 9.48 4.11
CA GLU A 11 -18.80 10.58 5.03
C GLU A 11 -18.50 10.12 6.46
N LYS A 12 -19.08 9.00 6.89
CA LYS A 12 -18.82 8.40 8.21
C LYS A 12 -17.53 7.60 8.30
N LEU A 13 -16.79 7.45 7.20
CA LEU A 13 -15.49 6.79 7.22
C LEU A 13 -14.49 7.62 8.03
N GLN A 14 -13.82 6.99 8.99
CA GLN A 14 -12.74 7.62 9.76
C GLN A 14 -11.56 8.04 8.87
N ASN A 15 -11.36 7.33 7.75
CA ASN A 15 -10.36 7.66 6.74
C ASN A 15 -11.00 7.91 5.36
N PRO A 16 -11.39 9.16 5.05
CA PRO A 16 -11.99 9.52 3.77
C PRO A 16 -11.11 9.20 2.55
N GLN A 17 -9.78 9.14 2.71
CA GLN A 17 -8.83 8.79 1.64
C GLN A 17 -8.91 7.31 1.22
N ARG A 18 -9.63 6.47 1.97
CA ARG A 18 -9.88 5.06 1.63
C ARG A 18 -11.29 4.80 1.10
N SER A 19 -12.07 5.85 0.87
CA SER A 19 -13.42 5.77 0.29
C SER A 19 -13.53 4.91 -0.98
N ASP A 20 -12.55 4.98 -1.88
CA ASP A 20 -12.46 4.10 -3.07
C ASP A 20 -12.39 2.60 -2.73
N VAL A 21 -11.61 2.23 -1.70
CA VAL A 21 -11.50 0.83 -1.26
C VAL A 21 -12.80 0.36 -0.62
N PHE A 22 -13.41 1.21 0.22
CA PHE A 22 -14.71 0.95 0.81
C PHE A 22 -15.78 0.68 -0.25
N VAL A 23 -15.92 1.56 -1.25
CA VAL A 23 -16.91 1.39 -2.33
C VAL A 23 -16.68 0.09 -3.11
N LYS A 24 -15.42 -0.32 -3.32
CA LYS A 24 -15.11 -1.61 -3.96
C LYS A 24 -15.54 -2.80 -3.13
N GLN A 25 -15.24 -2.79 -1.82
CA GLN A 25 -15.63 -3.86 -0.90
C GLN A 25 -17.14 -3.97 -0.78
N LEU A 26 -17.84 -2.84 -0.66
CA LEU A 26 -19.30 -2.82 -0.63
C LEU A 26 -19.90 -3.44 -1.90
N ARG A 27 -19.43 -3.03 -3.08
CA ARG A 27 -19.92 -3.57 -4.35
C ARG A 27 -19.64 -5.06 -4.51
N ALA A 28 -18.54 -5.55 -3.91
CA ALA A 28 -18.26 -6.98 -3.87
C ALA A 28 -19.27 -7.71 -2.99
N ALA A 29 -19.52 -7.22 -1.77
CA ALA A 29 -20.50 -7.79 -0.84
C ALA A 29 -21.93 -7.80 -1.43
N VAL A 30 -22.35 -6.72 -2.08
CA VAL A 30 -23.64 -6.66 -2.79
C VAL A 30 -23.70 -7.67 -3.95
N ARG A 31 -22.60 -7.84 -4.70
CA ARG A 31 -22.54 -8.83 -5.79
C ARG A 31 -22.62 -10.26 -5.27
N GLU A 32 -22.03 -10.53 -4.11
CA GLU A 32 -22.04 -11.83 -3.44
C GLU A 32 -23.39 -12.12 -2.76
N GLY A 33 -24.29 -11.12 -2.68
CA GLY A 33 -25.60 -11.26 -2.05
C GLY A 33 -25.56 -11.15 -0.53
N GLU A 34 -24.48 -10.63 0.05
CA GLU A 34 -24.38 -10.37 1.50
C GLU A 34 -25.32 -9.24 1.93
N PHE A 35 -25.57 -8.26 1.04
CA PHE A 35 -26.42 -7.10 1.32
C PHE A 35 -27.25 -6.73 0.09
N ASP A 36 -28.50 -6.33 0.34
CA ASP A 36 -29.37 -5.77 -0.67
C ASP A 36 -29.06 -4.27 -0.87
N ALA A 37 -28.79 -3.90 -2.11
CA ALA A 37 -28.58 -2.51 -2.49
C ALA A 37 -29.16 -2.19 -3.88
N GLY A 38 -29.68 -0.97 -4.02
CA GLY A 38 -30.19 -0.43 -5.28
C GLY A 38 -29.33 0.71 -5.80
N ASP A 39 -29.09 0.76 -7.11
CA ASP A 39 -28.43 1.89 -7.76
C ASP A 39 -29.37 3.11 -7.79
N LEU A 40 -28.81 4.29 -7.50
CA LEU A 40 -29.49 5.57 -7.71
C LEU A 40 -29.02 6.23 -9.02
N PRO A 41 -29.86 7.07 -9.64
CA PRO A 41 -29.44 7.86 -10.80
C PRO A 41 -28.41 8.93 -10.42
N GLU A 42 -28.39 9.33 -9.16
CA GLU A 42 -27.48 10.31 -8.60
C GLU A 42 -26.02 9.81 -8.59
N ARG A 43 -25.09 10.75 -8.72
CA ARG A 43 -23.65 10.50 -8.60
C ARG A 43 -23.08 11.46 -7.57
N PHE A 44 -22.13 10.97 -6.79
CA PHE A 44 -21.37 11.79 -5.86
C PHE A 44 -19.87 11.64 -6.11
N THR A 45 -19.11 12.65 -5.70
CA THR A 45 -17.65 12.66 -5.83
C THR A 45 -17.02 12.13 -4.56
N LEU A 46 -16.11 11.18 -4.69
CA LEU A 46 -15.39 10.61 -3.56
C LEU A 46 -14.43 11.66 -2.98
N PRO A 47 -14.28 11.71 -1.64
CA PRO A 47 -13.37 12.64 -0.97
C PRO A 47 -11.89 12.34 -1.25
N LYS A 48 -11.57 11.13 -1.74
CA LYS A 48 -10.22 10.75 -2.13
C LYS A 48 -9.78 11.46 -3.41
N SER A 49 -8.70 12.24 -3.30
CA SER A 49 -8.01 12.82 -4.46
C SER A 49 -6.90 11.87 -4.94
N PHE A 50 -6.72 11.81 -6.26
CA PHE A 50 -5.71 10.98 -6.92
C PHE A 50 -4.74 11.88 -7.66
N ASN A 51 -3.43 11.64 -7.51
CA ASN A 51 -2.43 12.34 -8.31
C ASN A 51 -2.26 11.69 -9.68
N LYS A 52 -2.19 12.51 -10.72
CA LYS A 52 -1.92 12.04 -12.08
C LYS A 52 -0.43 11.74 -12.22
N ARG A 53 -0.09 10.56 -12.74
CA ARG A 53 1.32 10.16 -12.90
C ARG A 53 2.01 11.11 -13.87
N GLY A 54 3.09 11.76 -13.43
CA GLY A 54 3.87 12.69 -14.25
C GLY A 54 3.27 14.10 -14.38
N SER A 55 2.26 14.46 -13.59
CA SER A 55 1.72 15.81 -13.49
C SER A 55 1.51 16.20 -12.02
N ALA A 56 1.52 17.49 -11.72
CA ALA A 56 1.14 18.03 -10.41
C ALA A 56 -0.39 18.12 -10.22
N GLU A 57 -1.17 17.78 -11.26
CA GLU A 57 -2.63 17.77 -11.20
C GLU A 57 -3.16 16.62 -10.36
N SER A 58 -4.17 16.93 -9.53
CA SER A 58 -4.98 15.96 -8.81
C SER A 58 -6.38 15.87 -9.40
N TYR A 59 -6.98 14.69 -9.36
CA TYR A 59 -8.36 14.47 -9.80
C TYR A 59 -9.13 13.64 -8.76
N SER A 60 -10.43 13.87 -8.67
CA SER A 60 -11.34 13.08 -7.83
C SER A 60 -12.17 12.15 -8.70
N ARG A 61 -12.64 11.05 -8.14
CA ARG A 61 -13.51 10.09 -8.85
C ARG A 61 -14.95 10.28 -8.44
N SER A 62 -15.86 10.30 -9.41
CA SER A 62 -17.30 10.28 -9.16
C SER A 62 -17.86 8.87 -9.39
N VAL A 63 -18.71 8.42 -8.47
CA VAL A 63 -19.37 7.11 -8.51
C VAL A 63 -20.89 7.28 -8.42
N ARG A 64 -21.65 6.31 -8.93
CA ARG A 64 -23.10 6.27 -8.71
C ARG A 64 -23.37 6.05 -7.23
N ASP A 65 -24.33 6.81 -6.71
CA ASP A 65 -24.82 6.60 -5.35
C ASP A 65 -25.64 5.30 -5.32
N MET A 66 -25.69 4.66 -4.16
CA MET A 66 -26.43 3.43 -3.94
C MET A 66 -27.23 3.58 -2.66
N VAL A 67 -28.42 2.97 -2.62
CA VAL A 67 -29.20 2.82 -1.40
C VAL A 67 -29.01 1.41 -0.88
N ILE A 68 -28.74 1.27 0.42
CA ILE A 68 -28.48 0.00 1.09
C ILE A 68 -29.50 -0.16 2.21
N ASP A 69 -29.99 -1.37 2.45
CA ASP A 69 -30.82 -1.64 3.63
C ASP A 69 -29.94 -1.62 4.89
N ALA A 70 -30.30 -0.76 5.85
CA ALA A 70 -29.57 -0.60 7.11
C ALA A 70 -29.98 -1.73 8.06
N THR A 71 -29.39 -2.90 7.83
CA THR A 71 -29.50 -4.05 8.73
C THR A 71 -28.41 -3.97 9.82
N PRO A 72 -28.63 -4.59 10.99
CA PRO A 72 -27.59 -4.69 12.02
C PRO A 72 -26.31 -5.38 11.52
N GLU A 73 -26.45 -6.31 10.58
CA GLU A 73 -25.34 -7.01 9.93
C GLU A 73 -24.50 -6.04 9.09
N PHE A 74 -25.16 -5.16 8.34
CA PHE A 74 -24.48 -4.11 7.59
C PHE A 74 -23.73 -3.15 8.51
N ASP A 75 -24.33 -2.71 9.62
CA ASP A 75 -23.68 -1.79 10.56
C ASP A 75 -22.43 -2.44 11.19
N ALA A 76 -22.52 -3.71 11.59
CA ALA A 76 -21.37 -4.45 12.10
C ALA A 76 -20.26 -4.64 11.04
N TRP A 77 -20.66 -4.93 9.80
CA TRP A 77 -19.74 -5.00 8.67
C TRP A 77 -19.07 -3.65 8.40
N PHE A 78 -19.84 -2.56 8.41
CA PHE A 78 -19.34 -1.21 8.21
C PHE A 78 -18.33 -0.82 9.27
N GLU A 79 -18.64 -1.03 10.56
CA GLU A 79 -17.72 -0.77 11.68
C GLU A 79 -16.40 -1.52 11.53
N ARG A 80 -16.47 -2.82 11.17
CA ARG A 80 -15.29 -3.65 10.93
C ARG A 80 -14.43 -3.09 9.79
N ILE A 81 -15.05 -2.79 8.65
CA ILE A 81 -14.36 -2.24 7.49
C ILE A 81 -13.81 -0.83 7.77
N ASN A 82 -14.57 0.02 8.46
CA ASN A 82 -14.15 1.36 8.85
C ASN A 82 -12.88 1.28 9.70
N ARG A 83 -12.84 0.37 10.68
CA ARG A 83 -11.66 0.12 11.52
C ARG A 83 -10.47 -0.45 10.74
N GLU A 84 -10.70 -1.31 9.75
CA GLU A 84 -9.65 -1.89 8.91
C GLU A 84 -9.05 -0.85 7.93
N LEU A 85 -9.89 0.02 7.38
CA LEU A 85 -9.50 1.08 6.44
C LEU A 85 -8.89 2.30 7.14
N THR A 86 -9.17 2.49 8.43
CA THR A 86 -8.38 3.38 9.28
C THR A 86 -6.93 2.90 9.23
N PRO A 87 -5.97 3.77 8.88
CA PRO A 87 -4.58 3.36 8.88
C PRO A 87 -4.30 2.88 10.28
N ALA A 88 -3.96 1.59 10.43
CA ALA A 88 -3.50 1.09 11.69
C ALA A 88 -2.43 2.08 12.16
N ARG A 89 -2.70 2.77 13.27
CA ARG A 89 -1.62 3.29 14.11
C ARG A 89 -0.85 2.03 14.43
N THR A 90 0.10 1.69 13.56
CA THR A 90 1.08 0.65 13.81
C THR A 90 1.65 1.12 15.13
N GLY A 91 1.29 0.43 16.23
CA GLY A 91 1.66 0.85 17.58
C GLY A 91 3.11 1.23 17.49
N GLY A 92 3.39 2.53 17.64
CA GLY A 92 4.57 3.15 17.06
C GLY A 92 5.76 2.30 17.45
N LYS A 93 6.41 1.64 16.47
CA LYS A 93 7.71 1.03 16.76
C LYS A 93 8.50 2.14 17.40
N ILE A 94 8.85 1.96 18.67
CA ILE A 94 9.59 2.94 19.46
C ILE A 94 10.75 3.36 18.57
N GLN A 95 10.76 4.63 18.18
CA GLN A 95 11.76 5.09 17.24
C GLN A 95 13.13 4.80 17.84
N THR A 96 14.03 4.25 17.05
CA THR A 96 15.42 4.03 17.45
C THR A 96 16.13 5.38 17.56
N THR A 97 15.85 6.09 18.64
CA THR A 97 16.49 7.34 19.05
C THR A 97 17.38 7.06 20.26
N VAL A 98 18.38 7.92 20.47
CA VAL A 98 19.32 7.80 21.59
C VAL A 98 18.58 7.79 22.94
N ALA A 99 17.60 8.69 23.10
CA ALA A 99 16.79 8.77 24.31
C ALA A 99 16.03 7.47 24.64
N ASN A 100 15.54 6.73 23.62
CA ASN A 100 14.83 5.46 23.84
C ASN A 100 15.77 4.29 24.14
N ILE A 101 17.05 4.39 23.73
CA ILE A 101 18.09 3.43 24.07
C ILE A 101 18.54 3.67 25.53
N GLU A 102 18.73 4.93 25.91
CA GLU A 102 19.09 5.32 27.28
C GLU A 102 17.97 5.00 28.29
N ALA A 103 16.71 5.16 27.89
CA ALA A 103 15.54 4.80 28.69
C ALA A 103 15.33 3.27 28.81
N GLY A 104 16.17 2.43 28.20
CA GLY A 104 16.06 0.98 28.25
C GLY A 104 14.87 0.40 27.47
N LEU A 105 14.16 1.24 26.70
CA LEU A 105 13.02 0.82 25.87
C LEU A 105 13.49 0.07 24.61
N ILE A 106 14.77 0.20 24.25
CA ILE A 106 15.41 -0.49 23.13
C ILE A 106 16.75 -1.06 23.61
N ASP A 107 16.95 -2.37 23.48
CA ASP A 107 18.23 -2.99 23.80
C ASP A 107 19.28 -2.68 22.72
N PHE A 108 20.27 -1.87 23.09
CA PHE A 108 21.39 -1.50 22.22
C PHE A 108 22.16 -2.70 21.67
N LYS A 109 22.30 -3.80 22.44
CA LYS A 109 23.08 -4.97 21.99
C LYS A 109 22.41 -5.67 20.82
N THR A 110 21.08 -5.85 20.89
CA THR A 110 20.31 -6.43 19.79
C THR A 110 20.35 -5.53 18.55
N LEU A 111 20.25 -4.21 18.73
CA LEU A 111 20.33 -3.23 17.65
C LEU A 111 21.71 -3.21 16.98
N ALA A 112 22.78 -3.29 17.76
CA ALA A 112 24.15 -3.34 17.27
C ALA A 112 24.42 -4.64 16.48
N ALA A 113 23.92 -5.79 16.96
CA ALA A 113 24.05 -7.06 16.25
C ALA A 113 23.34 -7.04 14.89
N GLN A 114 22.10 -6.54 14.86
CA GLN A 114 21.34 -6.35 13.61
C GLN A 114 22.05 -5.40 12.64
N THR A 115 22.64 -4.32 13.17
CA THR A 115 23.39 -3.35 12.36
C THR A 115 24.64 -3.98 11.75
N ARG A 116 25.42 -4.75 12.52
CA ARG A 116 26.58 -5.49 11.99
C ARG A 116 26.20 -6.45 10.89
N GLN A 117 25.10 -7.20 11.06
CA GLN A 117 24.62 -8.13 10.04
C GLN A 117 24.22 -7.41 8.74
N LYS A 118 23.49 -6.29 8.85
CA LYS A 118 23.11 -5.46 7.69
C LYS A 118 24.32 -4.85 6.97
N MET A 119 25.31 -4.41 7.73
CA MET A 119 26.56 -3.84 7.19
C MET A 119 27.38 -4.92 6.47
N ALA A 120 27.52 -6.11 7.06
CA ALA A 120 28.19 -7.24 6.41
C ALA A 120 27.49 -7.69 5.13
N ALA A 121 26.16 -7.78 5.14
CA ALA A 121 25.37 -8.13 3.96
C ALA A 121 25.50 -7.07 2.84
N SER A 122 25.47 -5.79 3.19
CA SER A 122 25.64 -4.69 2.23
C SER A 122 27.05 -4.68 1.64
N TYR A 123 28.07 -4.91 2.46
CA TYR A 123 29.47 -5.00 2.04
C TYR A 123 29.72 -6.17 1.09
N SER A 124 29.24 -7.37 1.45
CA SER A 124 29.34 -8.57 0.60
C SER A 124 28.63 -8.37 -0.73
N LYS A 125 27.42 -7.77 -0.73
CA LYS A 125 26.69 -7.43 -1.94
C LYS A 125 27.46 -6.44 -2.81
N GLY A 126 28.08 -5.42 -2.21
CA GLY A 126 28.92 -4.44 -2.91
C GLY A 126 30.13 -5.09 -3.59
N GLN A 127 30.83 -6.00 -2.90
CA GLN A 127 31.95 -6.75 -3.49
C GLN A 127 31.50 -7.67 -4.64
N ALA A 128 30.39 -8.39 -4.47
CA ALA A 128 29.86 -9.28 -5.49
C ALA A 128 29.46 -8.50 -6.76
N LEU A 129 28.88 -7.32 -6.62
CA LEU A 129 28.53 -6.45 -7.75
C LEU A 129 29.78 -5.85 -8.42
N GLY A 130 30.75 -5.39 -7.65
CA GLY A 130 32.01 -4.84 -8.18
C GLY A 130 32.82 -5.87 -8.97
N THR A 131 32.95 -7.09 -8.46
CA THR A 131 33.63 -8.20 -9.16
C THR A 131 32.87 -8.66 -10.40
N SER A 132 31.54 -8.68 -10.37
CA SER A 132 30.71 -9.00 -11.53
C SER A 132 30.85 -7.96 -12.66
N GLN A 133 30.92 -6.67 -12.31
CA GLN A 133 31.16 -5.61 -13.31
C GLN A 133 32.59 -5.61 -13.86
N ALA A 134 33.59 -5.93 -13.03
CA ALA A 134 34.97 -6.06 -13.49
C ALA A 134 35.17 -7.20 -14.50
N LYS A 135 34.46 -8.33 -14.30
CA LYS A 135 34.46 -9.45 -15.26
C LYS A 135 33.72 -9.12 -16.57
N ALA A 136 32.66 -8.31 -16.52
CA ALA A 136 31.94 -7.87 -17.71
C ALA A 136 32.73 -6.87 -18.58
N LYS A 137 33.78 -6.22 -18.03
CA LYS A 137 34.68 -5.32 -18.77
C LYS A 137 35.97 -5.96 -19.25
N ALA A 138 36.22 -7.24 -18.99
CA ALA A 138 37.37 -7.93 -19.58
C ALA A 138 37.15 -8.04 -21.11
N PRO A 139 38.02 -7.45 -21.96
CA PRO A 139 37.84 -7.51 -23.41
C PRO A 139 37.98 -8.97 -23.85
N ALA A 140 36.91 -9.53 -24.41
CA ALA A 140 36.94 -10.81 -25.08
C ALA A 140 38.04 -10.78 -26.15
N SER A 141 39.11 -11.52 -25.93
CA SER A 141 40.16 -11.74 -26.92
C SER A 141 39.52 -12.38 -28.15
N LYS A 142 39.46 -11.59 -29.24
CA LYS A 142 38.97 -12.03 -30.55
C LYS A 142 39.82 -13.21 -31.01
N LYS A 143 39.23 -14.42 -31.04
CA LYS A 143 39.76 -15.55 -31.82
C LYS A 143 39.72 -15.16 -33.30
N ALA A 144 40.88 -14.83 -33.85
CA ALA A 144 41.07 -14.63 -35.29
C ALA A 144 40.92 -15.98 -36.00
N SER A 145 39.89 -16.11 -36.83
CA SER A 145 39.73 -17.22 -37.77
C SER A 145 40.42 -16.87 -39.08
N THR A 146 41.56 -17.51 -39.33
CA THR A 146 42.34 -17.37 -40.57
C THR A 146 41.58 -18.02 -41.73
N LYS A 147 41.06 -17.19 -42.63
CA LYS A 147 40.42 -17.62 -43.88
C LYS A 147 41.51 -18.04 -44.88
N LYS A 148 41.61 -19.34 -45.13
CA LYS A 148 42.48 -19.98 -46.14
C LYS A 148 42.07 -19.49 -47.54
N LYS A 149 43.02 -19.01 -48.34
CA LYS A 149 42.80 -18.51 -49.72
C LYS A 149 43.58 -19.40 -50.70
N ALA A 150 42.89 -19.75 -51.79
CA ALA A 150 43.35 -20.18 -53.13
C ALA A 150 44.47 -21.22 -53.21
#